data_AF-A0A1V5NR07-F1
#
_entry.id   AF-A0A1V5NR07-F1
#
_cell.length_a   1.000
_cell.length_b   1.000
_cell.length_c   1.000
_cell.angle_alpha   90.00
_cell.angle_beta   90.00
_cell.angle_gamma   90.00
#
_symmetry.space_group_name_H-M   'P 1'
#
loop_
_entity.id
_entity.type
_entity.pdbx_description
1 polymer ?
#
loop_
_entity_poly.entity_id
_entity_poly.type
_entity_poly.pdbx_seq_one_letter_code
_entity_poly.pdbx_strand_id
1 'polypeptide(L)'
;MKKSFKGANPALQFITGQEDTQPTQDTELVYNTQPTQHTQPGRENKSSRLNLVLRPSLAQALKKLAAMRRISVNSLINDTLQALVDTEAGTIAKYNSTFEGKE
;
A
#
# COMPACT_ATOMS: atom_id res chain seq x y z
N MET A 1 25.57 7.83 -33.86
CA MET A 1 26.71 7.24 -33.11
C MET A 1 26.19 6.53 -31.87
N LYS A 2 26.36 5.20 -31.77
CA LYS A 2 25.93 4.41 -30.59
C LYS A 2 27.06 4.43 -29.56
N LYS A 3 26.82 5.00 -28.38
CA LYS A 3 27.79 5.00 -27.28
C LYS A 3 27.97 3.56 -26.78
N SER A 4 29.17 2.99 -26.93
CA SER A 4 29.50 1.66 -26.44
C SER A 4 30.09 1.75 -25.03
N PHE A 5 29.50 1.05 -24.07
CA PHE A 5 29.98 0.94 -22.68
C PHE A 5 30.98 -0.20 -22.50
N LYS A 6 31.96 -0.32 -23.41
CA LYS A 6 33.04 -1.33 -23.33
C LYS A 6 34.21 -0.87 -22.43
N GLY A 7 33.92 -0.11 -21.37
CA GLY A 7 34.87 0.21 -20.32
C GLY A 7 34.75 -0.79 -19.19
N ALA A 8 35.86 -1.14 -18.54
CA ALA A 8 35.88 -2.06 -17.40
C ALA A 8 34.81 -1.70 -16.37
N ASN A 9 34.03 -2.70 -15.92
CA ASN A 9 32.94 -2.51 -14.97
C ASN A 9 33.52 -2.04 -13.62
N PRO A 10 33.23 -0.81 -13.15
CA PRO A 10 33.78 -0.30 -11.90
C PRO A 10 33.33 -1.10 -10.67
N ALA A 11 32.27 -1.92 -10.79
CA ALA A 11 31.80 -2.78 -9.71
C ALA A 11 32.79 -3.89 -9.32
N LEU A 12 33.71 -4.26 -10.22
CA LEU A 12 34.66 -5.35 -9.95
C LEU A 12 35.67 -5.01 -8.84
N GLN A 13 35.95 -3.73 -8.60
CA GLN A 13 36.85 -3.28 -7.53
C GLN A 13 36.32 -3.61 -6.12
N PHE A 14 35.00 -3.76 -5.97
CA PHE A 14 34.36 -4.06 -4.69
C PHE A 14 34.32 -5.55 -4.38
N ILE A 15 34.47 -6.42 -5.38
CA ILE A 15 34.41 -7.88 -5.23
C ILE A 15 35.80 -8.45 -4.93
N THR A 16 36.86 -7.87 -5.52
CA THR A 16 38.23 -8.40 -5.44
C THR A 16 38.95 -8.19 -4.09
N GLY A 17 38.26 -7.70 -3.06
CA GLY A 17 38.85 -7.35 -1.76
C GLY A 17 38.48 -8.26 -0.59
N GLN A 18 37.74 -9.36 -0.80
CA GLN A 18 37.38 -10.29 0.29
C GLN A 18 38.19 -11.59 0.18
N GLU A 19 39.46 -11.52 0.58
CA GLU A 19 40.20 -12.70 1.05
C GLU A 19 40.12 -12.73 2.59
N ASP A 20 39.02 -13.24 3.13
CA ASP A 20 38.94 -13.68 4.53
C ASP A 20 38.50 -15.14 4.55
N THR A 21 39.48 -16.00 4.76
CA THR A 21 39.34 -17.42 5.08
C THR A 21 38.64 -17.61 6.42
N GLN A 22 37.41 -18.15 6.43
CA GLN A 22 36.89 -18.93 7.56
C GLN A 22 36.02 -20.11 7.09
N PRO A 23 36.12 -21.28 7.76
CA PRO A 23 35.55 -22.53 7.29
C PRO A 23 34.03 -22.59 7.48
N THR A 24 33.36 -23.19 6.50
CA THR A 24 31.95 -23.60 6.48
C THR A 24 31.53 -24.28 7.78
N GLN A 25 30.67 -23.63 8.56
CA GLN A 25 29.74 -24.33 9.44
C GLN A 25 28.42 -24.50 8.69
N ASP A 26 28.18 -25.74 8.28
CA ASP A 26 26.84 -26.24 8.01
C ASP A 26 25.97 -25.95 9.23
N THR A 27 24.99 -25.07 9.08
CA THR A 27 23.84 -25.00 9.97
C THR A 27 22.62 -24.99 9.08
N GLU A 28 22.11 -26.20 8.82
CA GLU A 28 20.76 -26.43 8.34
C GLU A 28 19.75 -25.83 9.33
N LEU A 29 19.52 -24.52 9.27
CA LEU A 29 18.28 -23.95 9.77
C LEU A 29 17.29 -23.97 8.63
N VAL A 30 16.67 -25.14 8.45
CA VAL A 30 15.40 -25.27 7.73
C VAL A 30 14.40 -24.41 8.48
N TYR A 31 14.28 -23.14 8.07
CA TYR A 31 13.11 -22.34 8.43
C TYR A 31 11.94 -22.97 7.70
N ASN A 32 11.27 -23.90 8.41
CA ASN A 32 9.96 -24.38 8.04
C ASN A 32 8.99 -23.22 8.26
N THR A 33 9.00 -22.22 7.37
CA THR A 33 7.93 -21.25 7.26
C THR A 33 6.75 -21.99 6.65
N GLN A 34 6.07 -22.80 7.47
CA GLN A 34 4.68 -23.11 7.22
C GLN A 34 3.99 -21.76 7.07
N PRO A 35 3.32 -21.48 5.94
CA PRO A 35 2.46 -20.33 5.86
C PRO A 35 1.34 -20.59 6.87
N THR A 36 1.47 -20.04 8.07
CA THR A 36 0.35 -19.89 8.98
C THR A 36 -0.62 -18.96 8.27
N GLN A 37 -1.56 -19.57 7.54
CA GLN A 37 -2.73 -18.90 7.00
C GLN A 37 -3.52 -18.40 8.20
N HIS A 38 -3.13 -17.25 8.73
CA HIS A 38 -3.99 -16.39 9.50
C HIS A 38 -5.01 -15.85 8.51
N THR A 39 -6.04 -16.66 8.25
CA THR A 39 -7.25 -16.20 7.60
C THR A 39 -7.92 -15.26 8.59
N GLN A 40 -7.50 -13.99 8.61
CA GLN A 40 -8.27 -12.95 9.26
C GLN A 40 -9.51 -12.73 8.40
N PRO A 41 -10.72 -13.08 8.89
CA PRO A 41 -11.93 -12.75 8.16
C PRO A 41 -12.05 -11.22 8.11
N GLY A 42 -12.19 -10.66 6.91
CA GLY A 42 -12.55 -9.25 6.72
C GLY A 42 -11.39 -8.28 6.48
N ARG A 43 -10.16 -8.74 6.23
CA ARG A 43 -9.12 -7.81 5.75
C ARG A 43 -9.48 -7.38 4.32
N GLU A 44 -9.80 -6.11 4.13
CA GLU A 44 -10.02 -5.54 2.80
C GLU A 44 -8.80 -5.89 1.92
N ASN A 45 -9.01 -6.78 0.95
CA ASN A 45 -7.90 -7.36 0.21
C ASN A 45 -7.33 -6.38 -0.81
N LYS A 46 -8.14 -5.43 -1.31
CA LYS A 46 -7.76 -4.45 -2.35
C LYS A 46 -8.62 -3.20 -2.26
N SER A 47 -7.99 -2.04 -2.45
CA SER A 47 -8.70 -0.76 -2.62
C SER A 47 -9.30 -0.67 -4.02
N SER A 48 -10.53 -0.14 -4.12
CA SER A 48 -11.13 0.24 -5.40
C SER A 48 -10.63 1.62 -5.85
N ARG A 49 -10.52 1.83 -7.16
CA ARG A 49 -10.09 3.13 -7.73
C ARG A 49 -11.31 4.01 -7.98
N LEU A 50 -11.29 5.22 -7.42
CA LEU A 50 -12.31 6.24 -7.64
C LEU A 50 -11.74 7.38 -8.48
N ASN A 51 -12.35 7.67 -9.63
CA ASN A 51 -12.07 8.88 -10.41
C ASN A 51 -13.06 9.98 -9.99
N LEU A 52 -12.57 11.00 -9.29
CA LEU A 52 -13.39 12.08 -8.75
C LEU A 52 -13.00 13.43 -9.37
N VAL A 53 -13.98 14.16 -9.89
CA VAL A 53 -13.80 15.53 -10.35
C VAL A 53 -14.07 16.50 -9.19
N LEU A 54 -13.06 17.29 -8.84
CA LEU A 54 -13.14 18.27 -7.75
C LEU A 54 -13.10 19.70 -8.29
N ARG A 55 -13.84 20.60 -7.65
CA ARG A 55 -13.67 22.04 -7.88
C ARG A 55 -12.22 22.44 -7.55
N PRO A 56 -11.57 23.32 -8.34
CA PRO A 56 -10.17 23.68 -8.12
C PRO A 56 -9.89 24.24 -6.72
N SER A 57 -10.80 25.08 -6.21
CA SER A 57 -10.70 25.65 -4.85
C SER A 57 -10.76 24.58 -3.76
N LEU A 58 -11.65 23.59 -3.92
CA LEU A 58 -11.77 22.46 -3.00
C LEU A 58 -10.51 21.59 -3.03
N ALA A 59 -9.98 21.27 -4.21
CA ALA A 59 -8.76 20.48 -4.35
C ALA A 59 -7.56 21.16 -3.66
N GLN A 60 -7.44 22.49 -3.77
CA GLN A 60 -6.41 23.24 -3.06
C GLN A 60 -6.60 23.24 -1.55
N ALA A 61 -7.84 23.41 -1.08
CA ALA A 61 -8.15 23.37 0.35
C ALA A 61 -7.83 21.98 0.96
N LEU A 62 -8.21 20.89 0.29
CA LEU A 62 -7.92 19.52 0.74
C LEU A 62 -6.41 19.25 0.82
N LYS A 63 -5.61 19.73 -0.15
CA LYS A 63 -4.15 19.61 -0.10
C LYS A 63 -3.55 20.31 1.12
N LYS A 64 -4.01 21.54 1.42
CA LYS A 64 -3.57 22.28 2.61
C LYS A 64 -3.97 21.55 3.89
N LEU A 65 -5.20 21.04 3.96
CA LEU A 65 -5.71 20.32 5.12
C LEU A 65 -4.93 19.03 5.38
N ALA A 66 -4.68 18.25 4.33
CA ALA A 66 -3.88 17.04 4.40
C ALA A 66 -2.44 17.33 4.88
N ALA A 67 -1.82 18.40 4.37
CA ALA A 67 -0.50 18.83 4.80
C ALA A 67 -0.47 19.23 6.29
N MET A 68 -1.45 20.02 6.76
CA MET A 68 -1.56 20.40 8.17
C MET A 68 -1.73 19.19 9.09
N ARG A 69 -2.50 18.19 8.65
CA ARG A 69 -2.74 16.95 9.39
C ARG A 69 -1.64 15.90 9.22
N ARG A 70 -0.63 16.16 8.39
CA ARG A 70 0.46 15.23 8.04
C ARG A 70 -0.03 13.87 7.53
N ILE A 71 -1.13 13.87 6.78
CA ILE A 71 -1.69 12.67 6.14
C ILE A 71 -1.79 12.86 4.63
N SER A 72 -1.98 11.77 3.89
CA SER A 72 -2.22 11.85 2.45
C SER A 72 -3.62 12.41 2.17
N VAL A 73 -3.80 13.05 1.00
CA VAL A 73 -5.14 13.48 0.54
C VAL A 73 -6.07 12.28 0.39
N ASN A 74 -5.54 11.12 -0.01
CA ASN A 74 -6.31 9.89 -0.10
C ASN A 74 -6.83 9.44 1.28
N SER A 75 -5.97 9.44 2.30
CA SER A 75 -6.36 9.11 3.68
C SER A 75 -7.43 10.07 4.16
N LEU A 76 -7.22 11.38 3.99
CA LEU A 76 -8.21 12.40 4.34
C LEU A 76 -9.57 12.12 3.69
N ILE A 77 -9.61 11.81 2.39
CA ILE A 77 -10.86 11.51 1.68
C ILE A 77 -11.53 10.26 2.27
N ASN A 78 -10.79 9.16 2.46
CA ASN A 78 -11.36 7.93 3.01
C ASN A 78 -11.90 8.13 4.43
N ASP A 79 -11.15 8.80 5.31
CA ASP A 79 -11.58 9.08 6.68
C ASP A 79 -12.86 9.92 6.70
N THR A 80 -12.95 10.92 5.81
CA THR A 80 -14.12 11.80 5.72
C THR A 80 -15.34 11.05 5.18
N LEU A 81 -15.14 10.16 4.19
CA LEU A 81 -16.20 9.34 3.62
C LEU A 81 -16.68 8.28 4.62
N GLN A 82 -15.78 7.67 5.38
CA GLN A 82 -16.13 6.71 6.42
C GLN A 82 -16.99 7.37 7.50
N ALA A 83 -16.59 8.56 7.97
CA ALA A 83 -17.38 9.31 8.95
C ALA A 83 -18.80 9.64 8.45
N LEU A 84 -18.95 9.92 7.14
CA LEU A 84 -20.26 10.13 6.53
C LEU A 84 -21.09 8.84 6.52
N VAL A 85 -20.48 7.70 6.16
CA VAL A 85 -21.14 6.38 6.19
C VAL A 85 -21.59 6.04 7.61
N ASP A 86 -20.75 6.28 8.61
CA ASP A 86 -21.06 6.00 10.01
C ASP A 86 -22.24 6.86 10.50
N THR A 87 -22.30 8.11 10.05
CA THR A 87 -23.42 9.03 10.37
C THR A 87 -24.72 8.58 9.70
N GLU A 88 -24.63 8.08 8.46
CA GLU A 88 -25.78 7.67 7.64
C GLU A 88 -26.11 6.17 7.75
N ALA A 89 -25.53 5.46 8.72
CA ALA A 89 -25.68 4.01 8.86
C ALA A 89 -27.15 3.57 8.93
N GLY A 90 -28.01 4.36 9.58
CA GLY A 90 -29.45 4.09 9.64
C GLY A 90 -30.15 4.20 8.28
N THR A 91 -29.75 5.16 7.44
CA THR A 91 -30.26 5.34 6.08
C THR A 91 -29.85 4.16 5.20
N ILE A 92 -28.61 3.71 5.32
CA ILE A 92 -28.08 2.54 4.60
C ILE A 92 -28.84 1.26 5.03
N ALA A 93 -29.03 1.06 6.34
CA ALA A 93 -29.80 -0.09 6.84
C ALA A 93 -31.24 -0.14 6.29
N LYS A 94 -31.88 1.03 6.15
CA LYS A 94 -33.21 1.14 5.53
C LYS A 94 -33.19 0.85 4.03
N TYR A 95 -32.14 1.29 3.32
CA TYR A 95 -31.96 0.95 1.90
C TYR A 95 -31.85 -0.56 1.72
N ASN A 96 -30.97 -1.22 2.49
CA ASN A 96 -30.76 -2.67 2.40
C ASN A 96 -32.05 -3.44 2.71
N SER A 97 -32.81 -3.06 3.75
CA SER A 97 -34.07 -3.74 4.08
C SER A 97 -35.17 -3.59 3.02
N THR A 98 -35.11 -2.53 2.20
CA THR A 98 -36.11 -2.25 1.16
C THR A 98 -35.76 -2.91 -0.17
N PHE A 99 -34.47 -3.01 -0.49
CA PHE A 99 -34.01 -3.36 -1.84
C PHE A 99 -33.18 -4.64 -1.92
N GLU A 100 -32.49 -5.07 -0.86
CA GLU A 100 -31.68 -6.31 -0.89
C GLU A 100 -32.49 -7.56 -0.49
N GLY A 101 -33.71 -7.41 0.02
CA GLY A 101 -34.61 -8.54 0.37
C GLY A 101 -35.41 -9.13 -0.80
N LYS A 102 -35.05 -8.82 -2.06
CA LYS A 102 -35.77 -9.25 -3.29
C LYS A 102 -34.89 -10.00 -4.29
N GLU A 103 -33.88 -10.73 -3.81
CA GLU A 103 -33.16 -11.74 -4.62
C GLU A 103 -33.48 -13.16 -4.13
#